data_AF-A0A950U4J8-F1
#
_entry.id   AF-A0A950U4J8-F1
#
_cell.length_a   1.000
_cell.length_b   1.000
_cell.length_c   1.000
_cell.angle_alpha   90.00
_cell.angle_beta   90.00
_cell.angle_gamma   90.00
#
_symmetry.space_group_name_H-M   'P 1'
#
loop_
_entity.id
_entity.type
_entity.pdbx_description
1 polymer ?
#
loop_
_entity_poly.entity_id
_entity_poly.type
_entity_poly.pdbx_seq_one_letter_code
_entity_poly.pdbx_strand_id
1 'polypeptide(L)'
;MAVVHDIPRAVLRAGLWVTRLPLVAAAAVRGDVDEWHPLLAFDDAAAGVREFVGGVLHDDELVRAAQLERARVSELRRASELESVARAAREQADAAFEARETQDEEQREHVEAQTARRRSAVEQEEGRRRRRASSAASNRKQSVRETEARTKEQLAKQDRANRVANIEAEREALHDERRAVAATSAALEAEREIRSSKAARTGSGETDG
;
A
#
# COMPACT_ATOMS: atom_id res chain seq x y z
N MET A 1 -62.40 -82.51 -26.53
CA MET A 1 -62.43 -81.69 -25.30
C MET A 1 -61.08 -81.85 -24.62
N ALA A 2 -60.21 -80.84 -24.72
CA ALA A 2 -58.88 -80.87 -24.11
C ALA A 2 -58.96 -80.19 -22.74
N VAL A 3 -58.60 -80.94 -21.69
CA VAL A 3 -58.56 -80.49 -20.30
C VAL A 3 -57.24 -79.73 -20.12
N VAL A 4 -57.32 -78.41 -19.93
CA VAL A 4 -56.16 -77.59 -19.56
C VAL A 4 -55.86 -77.88 -18.09
N HIS A 5 -54.66 -78.40 -17.82
CA HIS A 5 -54.18 -78.67 -16.47
C HIS A 5 -54.03 -77.36 -15.69
N ASP A 6 -54.79 -77.26 -14.59
CA ASP A 6 -54.71 -76.20 -13.60
C ASP A 6 -53.39 -76.36 -12.83
N ILE A 7 -52.33 -75.66 -13.26
CA ILE A 7 -51.04 -75.68 -12.57
C ILE A 7 -51.25 -74.90 -11.25
N PRO A 8 -51.08 -75.55 -10.09
CA PRO A 8 -51.35 -74.90 -8.81
C PRO A 8 -50.44 -73.69 -8.62
N ARG A 9 -51.05 -72.51 -8.49
CA ARG A 9 -50.40 -71.20 -8.29
C ARG A 9 -49.33 -71.19 -7.19
N ALA A 10 -49.36 -72.16 -6.27
CA ALA A 10 -48.36 -72.37 -5.23
C ALA A 10 -46.96 -72.76 -5.77
N VAL A 11 -46.89 -73.58 -6.83
CA VAL A 11 -45.61 -74.04 -7.40
C VAL A 11 -44.90 -72.90 -8.16
N LEU A 12 -45.68 -72.04 -8.83
CA LEU A 12 -45.16 -70.82 -9.46
C LEU A 12 -44.65 -69.81 -8.42
N ARG A 13 -45.33 -69.68 -7.27
CA ARG A 13 -44.84 -68.82 -6.16
C ARG A 13 -43.54 -69.34 -5.53
N ALA A 14 -43.38 -70.66 -5.39
CA ALA A 14 -42.18 -71.25 -4.83
C ALA A 14 -40.97 -71.16 -5.78
N GLY A 15 -41.16 -71.34 -7.09
CA GLY A 15 -40.09 -71.23 -8.09
C GLY A 15 -39.50 -69.82 -8.19
N LEU A 16 -40.32 -68.78 -8.01
CA LEU A 16 -39.88 -67.38 -8.06
C LEU A 16 -39.01 -66.96 -6.86
N TRP A 17 -39.05 -67.70 -5.74
CA TRP A 17 -38.23 -67.40 -4.57
C TRP A 17 -36.79 -67.91 -4.71
N VAL A 18 -36.57 -68.99 -5.47
CA VAL A 18 -35.26 -69.65 -5.60
C VAL A 18 -34.34 -68.91 -6.60
N THR A 19 -34.89 -68.23 -7.60
CA THR A 19 -34.11 -67.45 -8.59
C THR A 19 -33.60 -66.10 -8.05
N ARG A 20 -34.02 -65.67 -6.86
CA ARG A 20 -33.59 -64.40 -6.25
C ARG A 20 -32.17 -64.42 -5.68
N LEU A 21 -31.62 -65.60 -5.36
CA LEU A 21 -30.34 -65.72 -4.64
C LEU A 21 -29.05 -65.55 -5.48
N PRO A 22 -28.94 -66.03 -6.74
CA PRO A 22 -27.66 -65.97 -7.45
C PRO A 22 -27.31 -64.58 -8.01
N LEU A 23 -28.29 -63.69 -8.25
CA LEU A 23 -28.05 -62.39 -8.91
C LEU A 23 -27.67 -61.26 -7.94
N VAL A 24 -28.17 -61.29 -6.69
CA VAL A 24 -27.80 -60.32 -5.65
C VAL A 24 -26.32 -60.44 -5.26
N ALA A 25 -25.77 -61.67 -5.29
CA ALA A 25 -24.36 -61.91 -5.02
C ALA A 25 -23.44 -61.35 -6.13
N ALA A 26 -23.89 -61.33 -7.39
CA ALA A 26 -23.09 -60.80 -8.50
C ALA A 26 -23.00 -59.26 -8.50
N ALA A 27 -24.04 -58.57 -8.01
CA ALA A 27 -24.03 -57.10 -7.88
C ALA A 27 -23.09 -56.62 -6.76
N ALA A 28 -22.98 -57.37 -5.65
CA ALA A 28 -22.13 -57.02 -4.52
C ALA A 28 -20.62 -57.09 -4.82
N VAL A 29 -20.18 -57.85 -5.83
CA VAL A 29 -18.76 -58.04 -6.16
C VAL A 29 -18.19 -56.92 -7.04
N ARG A 30 -19.04 -56.07 -7.65
CA ARG A 30 -18.58 -55.07 -8.65
C ARG A 30 -18.19 -53.71 -8.05
N GLY A 31 -18.36 -53.50 -6.75
CA GLY A 31 -17.74 -52.39 -5.99
C GLY A 31 -18.13 -50.96 -6.35
N ASP A 32 -18.92 -50.76 -7.41
CA ASP A 32 -19.29 -49.45 -7.93
C ASP A 32 -20.82 -49.39 -8.08
N VAL A 33 -21.48 -49.39 -6.93
CA VAL A 33 -22.94 -49.28 -6.87
C VAL A 33 -23.24 -48.11 -5.96
N ASP A 34 -23.49 -46.96 -6.57
CA ASP A 34 -24.45 -46.01 -6.01
C ASP A 34 -25.63 -46.82 -5.47
N GLU A 35 -25.87 -46.70 -4.17
CA GLU A 35 -26.67 -47.60 -3.34
C GLU A 35 -28.10 -47.87 -3.88
N TRP A 36 -28.56 -47.04 -4.81
CA TRP A 36 -29.86 -47.09 -5.48
C TRP A 36 -29.92 -47.97 -6.74
N HIS A 37 -28.80 -48.21 -7.42
CA HIS A 37 -28.78 -48.96 -8.69
C HIS A 37 -29.16 -50.46 -8.60
N PRO A 38 -28.79 -51.22 -7.56
CA PRO A 38 -29.07 -52.66 -7.54
C PRO A 38 -30.55 -52.95 -7.26
N LEU A 39 -31.24 -52.07 -6.52
CA LEU A 39 -32.69 -52.18 -6.27
C LEU A 39 -33.50 -51.89 -7.54
N LEU A 40 -33.15 -50.84 -8.29
CA LEU A 40 -33.84 -50.50 -9.55
C LEU A 40 -33.60 -51.53 -10.67
N ALA A 41 -32.42 -52.16 -10.70
CA ALA A 41 -32.13 -53.24 -11.64
C ALA A 41 -32.93 -54.51 -11.32
N PHE A 42 -33.19 -54.76 -10.02
CA PHE A 42 -33.99 -55.88 -9.57
C PHE A 42 -35.47 -55.71 -9.90
N ASP A 43 -36.03 -54.52 -9.69
CA ASP A 43 -37.44 -54.24 -9.96
C ASP A 43 -37.77 -54.34 -11.46
N ASP A 44 -36.87 -53.91 -12.33
CA ASP A 44 -37.02 -54.08 -13.79
C ASP A 44 -37.02 -55.56 -14.21
N ALA A 45 -36.12 -56.37 -13.63
CA ALA A 45 -36.07 -57.80 -13.89
C ALA A 45 -37.35 -58.50 -13.38
N ALA A 46 -37.84 -58.12 -12.19
CA ALA A 46 -39.07 -58.63 -11.62
C ALA A 46 -40.30 -58.25 -12.45
N ALA A 47 -40.36 -57.02 -12.96
CA ALA A 47 -41.42 -56.56 -13.87
C ALA A 47 -41.39 -57.32 -15.20
N GLY A 48 -40.21 -57.59 -15.77
CA GLY A 48 -40.05 -58.42 -16.97
C GLY A 48 -40.56 -59.86 -16.79
N VAL A 49 -40.27 -60.47 -15.63
CA VAL A 49 -40.77 -61.82 -15.30
C VAL A 49 -42.30 -61.81 -15.11
N ARG A 50 -42.86 -60.79 -14.45
CA ARG A 50 -44.32 -60.66 -14.27
C ARG A 50 -45.06 -60.47 -15.59
N GLU A 51 -44.52 -59.68 -16.52
CA GLU A 51 -45.12 -59.47 -17.83
C GLU A 51 -45.10 -60.72 -18.70
N PHE A 52 -43.98 -61.46 -18.67
CA PHE A 52 -43.87 -62.75 -19.38
C PHE A 52 -44.88 -63.77 -18.83
N VAL A 53 -44.99 -63.87 -17.50
CA VAL A 53 -45.95 -64.77 -16.85
C VAL A 53 -47.39 -64.31 -17.10
N GLY A 54 -47.69 -63.01 -17.00
CA GLY A 54 -49.02 -62.45 -17.24
C GLY A 54 -49.49 -62.61 -18.68
N GLY A 55 -48.60 -62.44 -19.67
CA GLY A 55 -48.91 -62.65 -21.09
C GLY A 55 -49.19 -64.12 -21.44
N VAL A 56 -48.51 -65.06 -20.79
CA VAL A 56 -48.80 -66.50 -20.94
C VAL A 56 -50.14 -66.88 -20.28
N LEU A 57 -50.48 -66.27 -19.14
CA LEU A 57 -51.71 -66.53 -18.40
C LEU A 57 -52.93 -65.69 -18.86
N HIS A 58 -52.76 -64.76 -19.81
CA HIS A 58 -53.80 -63.80 -20.24
C HIS A 58 -54.44 -63.03 -19.06
N ASP A 59 -53.62 -62.63 -18.09
CA ASP A 59 -54.05 -61.86 -16.92
C ASP A 59 -53.73 -60.36 -17.12
N ASP A 60 -54.73 -59.59 -17.55
CA ASP A 60 -54.61 -58.16 -17.83
C ASP A 60 -54.25 -57.32 -16.59
N GLU A 61 -54.57 -57.77 -15.38
CA GLU A 61 -54.24 -57.05 -14.15
C GLU A 61 -52.73 -57.08 -13.89
N LEU A 62 -52.09 -58.23 -14.15
CA LEU A 62 -50.63 -58.38 -14.01
C LEU A 62 -49.86 -57.53 -15.03
N VAL A 63 -50.38 -57.42 -16.27
CA VAL A 63 -49.77 -56.57 -17.30
C VAL A 63 -49.86 -55.09 -16.93
N ARG A 64 -51.02 -54.62 -16.44
CA ARG A 64 -51.18 -53.22 -15.98
C ARG A 64 -50.29 -52.91 -14.78
N ALA A 65 -50.17 -53.84 -13.82
CA ALA A 65 -49.28 -53.68 -12.68
C ALA A 65 -47.81 -53.56 -13.10
N ALA A 66 -47.35 -54.38 -14.05
CA ALA A 66 -45.98 -54.31 -14.58
C ALA A 66 -45.72 -52.99 -15.32
N GLN A 67 -46.69 -52.47 -16.09
CA GLN A 67 -46.57 -51.17 -16.74
C GLN A 67 -46.44 -50.02 -15.74
N LEU A 68 -47.22 -50.03 -14.66
CA LEU A 68 -47.12 -49.03 -13.59
C LEU A 68 -45.77 -49.11 -12.86
N GLU A 69 -45.28 -50.31 -12.59
CA GLU A 69 -43.96 -50.54 -11.98
C GLU A 69 -42.83 -50.01 -12.86
N ARG A 70 -42.86 -50.29 -14.18
CA ARG A 70 -41.89 -49.73 -15.14
C ARG A 70 -41.94 -48.20 -15.20
N ALA A 71 -43.13 -47.60 -15.23
CA ALA A 71 -43.28 -46.15 -15.21
C ALA A 71 -42.64 -45.55 -13.96
N ARG A 72 -42.93 -46.13 -12.78
CA ARG A 72 -42.33 -45.71 -11.50
C ARG A 72 -40.81 -45.84 -11.51
N VAL A 73 -40.26 -46.96 -11.98
CA VAL A 73 -38.79 -47.15 -12.07
C VAL A 73 -38.17 -46.12 -13.02
N SER A 74 -38.82 -45.83 -14.15
CA SER A 74 -38.35 -44.80 -15.09
C SER A 74 -38.33 -43.40 -14.48
N GLU A 75 -39.34 -43.04 -13.69
CA GLU A 75 -39.37 -41.77 -12.97
C GLU A 75 -38.31 -41.70 -11.88
N LEU A 76 -38.11 -42.79 -11.11
CA LEU A 76 -37.05 -42.86 -10.10
C LEU A 76 -35.66 -42.75 -10.72
N ARG A 77 -35.40 -43.41 -11.86
CA ARG A 77 -34.14 -43.26 -12.60
C ARG A 77 -33.92 -41.81 -13.01
N ARG A 78 -34.92 -41.20 -13.64
CA ARG A 78 -34.84 -39.79 -14.05
C ARG A 78 -34.62 -38.86 -12.86
N ALA A 79 -35.27 -39.10 -11.72
CA ALA A 79 -35.06 -38.33 -10.50
C ALA A 79 -33.62 -38.48 -9.98
N SER A 80 -33.07 -39.70 -9.99
CA SER A 80 -31.68 -39.96 -9.56
C SER A 80 -30.65 -39.30 -10.50
N GLU A 81 -30.90 -39.31 -11.82
CA GLU A 81 -30.06 -38.61 -12.80
C GLU A 81 -30.11 -37.08 -12.58
N LEU A 82 -31.29 -36.53 -12.31
CA LEU A 82 -31.41 -35.10 -12.03
C LEU A 82 -30.74 -34.72 -10.70
N GLU A 83 -30.80 -35.60 -9.69
CA GLU A 83 -30.11 -35.39 -8.42
C GLU A 83 -28.58 -35.42 -8.60
N SER A 84 -28.05 -36.38 -9.36
CA SER A 84 -26.61 -36.45 -9.63
C SER A 84 -26.11 -35.25 -10.41
N VAL A 85 -26.86 -34.80 -11.43
CA VAL A 85 -26.55 -33.57 -12.18
C VAL A 85 -26.62 -32.34 -11.26
N ALA A 86 -27.62 -32.24 -10.39
CA ALA A 86 -27.74 -31.14 -9.45
C ALA A 86 -26.60 -31.12 -8.42
N ARG A 87 -26.17 -32.30 -7.94
CA ARG A 87 -25.04 -32.44 -7.02
C ARG A 87 -23.73 -32.01 -7.69
N ALA A 88 -23.45 -32.49 -8.90
CA ALA A 88 -22.28 -32.08 -9.66
C ALA A 88 -22.27 -30.57 -9.95
N ALA A 89 -23.43 -29.98 -10.26
CA ALA A 89 -23.55 -28.54 -10.47
C ALA A 89 -23.29 -27.73 -9.20
N ARG A 90 -23.73 -28.21 -8.02
CA ARG A 90 -23.43 -27.59 -6.72
C ARG A 90 -21.95 -27.65 -6.41
N GLU A 91 -21.34 -28.83 -6.53
CA GLU A 91 -19.90 -29.01 -6.30
C GLU A 91 -19.06 -28.10 -7.19
N GLN A 92 -19.43 -27.96 -8.47
CA GLN A 92 -18.75 -27.04 -9.39
C GLN A 92 -18.95 -25.57 -8.99
N ALA A 93 -20.16 -25.19 -8.56
CA ALA A 93 -20.45 -23.83 -8.12
C ALA A 93 -19.69 -23.46 -6.83
N ASP A 94 -19.64 -24.39 -5.87
CA ASP A 94 -18.91 -24.22 -4.61
C ASP A 94 -17.41 -24.09 -4.87
N ALA A 95 -16.83 -24.97 -5.70
CA ALA A 95 -15.43 -24.86 -6.09
C ALA A 95 -15.10 -23.54 -6.82
N ALA A 96 -16.00 -23.08 -7.70
CA ALA A 96 -15.84 -21.79 -8.38
C ALA A 96 -15.98 -20.60 -7.42
N PHE A 97 -16.82 -20.71 -6.40
CA PHE A 97 -16.99 -19.71 -5.36
C PHE A 97 -15.73 -19.61 -4.48
N GLU A 98 -15.23 -20.73 -3.96
CA GLU A 98 -14.00 -20.78 -3.16
C GLU A 98 -12.79 -20.24 -3.93
N ALA A 99 -12.66 -20.57 -5.22
CA ALA A 99 -11.60 -20.04 -6.07
C ALA A 99 -11.67 -18.52 -6.22
N ARG A 100 -12.88 -17.95 -6.37
CA ARG A 100 -13.08 -16.50 -6.44
C ARG A 100 -12.79 -15.83 -5.11
N GLU A 101 -13.22 -16.41 -4.00
CA GLU A 101 -12.95 -15.88 -2.66
C GLU A 101 -11.44 -15.82 -2.39
N THR A 102 -10.72 -16.89 -2.74
CA THR A 102 -9.25 -16.94 -2.62
C THR A 102 -8.58 -15.86 -3.50
N GLN A 103 -9.02 -15.72 -4.76
CA GLN A 103 -8.49 -14.71 -5.66
C GLN A 103 -8.74 -13.27 -5.17
N ASP A 104 -9.93 -13.01 -4.66
CA ASP A 104 -10.30 -11.69 -4.12
C ASP A 104 -9.46 -11.36 -2.88
N GLU A 105 -9.19 -12.33 -2.01
CA GLU A 105 -8.35 -12.14 -0.83
C GLU A 105 -6.88 -11.89 -1.23
N GLU A 106 -6.32 -12.69 -2.14
CA GLU A 106 -4.98 -12.44 -2.68
C GLU A 106 -4.86 -11.05 -3.33
N GLN A 107 -5.90 -10.61 -4.05
CA GLN A 107 -5.94 -9.29 -4.65
C GLN A 107 -5.96 -8.19 -3.58
N ARG A 108 -6.74 -8.36 -2.50
CA ARG A 108 -6.79 -7.42 -1.38
C ARG A 108 -5.44 -7.33 -0.68
N GLU A 109 -4.83 -8.45 -0.34
CA GLU A 109 -3.50 -8.49 0.27
C GLU A 109 -2.46 -7.81 -0.61
N HIS A 110 -2.49 -8.04 -1.93
CA HIS A 110 -1.59 -7.40 -2.86
C HIS A 110 -1.76 -5.88 -2.90
N VAL A 111 -3.00 -5.40 -2.98
CA VAL A 111 -3.32 -3.97 -2.99
C VAL A 111 -2.94 -3.31 -1.67
N GLU A 112 -3.19 -3.97 -0.54
CA GLU A 112 -2.80 -3.48 0.78
C GLU A 112 -1.28 -3.39 0.91
N ALA A 113 -0.55 -4.44 0.55
CA ALA A 113 0.90 -4.45 0.56
C ALA A 113 1.49 -3.37 -0.36
N GLN A 114 0.94 -3.18 -1.56
CA GLN A 114 1.36 -2.12 -2.47
C GLN A 114 1.10 -0.73 -1.88
N THR A 115 -0.07 -0.54 -1.26
CA THR A 115 -0.45 0.72 -0.62
C THR A 115 0.45 1.03 0.59
N ALA A 116 0.74 0.04 1.42
CA ALA A 116 1.65 0.17 2.56
C ALA A 116 3.08 0.55 2.10
N ARG A 117 3.59 -0.10 1.05
CA ARG A 117 4.90 0.24 0.46
C ARG A 117 4.92 1.68 -0.07
N ARG A 118 3.88 2.11 -0.78
CA ARG A 118 3.77 3.49 -1.28
C ARG A 118 3.73 4.50 -0.13
N ARG A 119 2.93 4.26 0.91
CA ARG A 119 2.86 5.12 2.10
C ARG A 119 4.22 5.25 2.78
N SER A 120 4.91 4.14 3.02
CA SER A 120 6.26 4.15 3.62
C SER A 120 7.27 4.90 2.75
N ALA A 121 7.22 4.74 1.42
CA ALA A 121 8.10 5.47 0.51
C ALA A 121 7.88 6.99 0.57
N VAL A 122 6.62 7.44 0.58
CA VAL A 122 6.25 8.85 0.71
C VAL A 122 6.73 9.41 2.04
N GLU A 123 6.49 8.71 3.15
CA GLU A 123 6.94 9.14 4.49
C GLU A 123 8.47 9.26 4.58
N GLN A 124 9.20 8.30 4.02
CA GLN A 124 10.66 8.36 3.95
C GLN A 124 11.15 9.54 3.11
N GLU A 125 10.48 9.84 1.99
CA GLU A 125 10.81 10.97 1.14
C GLU A 125 10.55 12.30 1.87
N GLU A 126 9.40 12.45 2.51
CA GLU A 126 9.08 13.63 3.31
C GLU A 126 10.08 13.84 4.44
N GLY A 127 10.44 12.78 5.16
CA GLY A 127 11.47 12.81 6.19
C GLY A 127 12.83 13.27 5.65
N ARG A 128 13.23 12.80 4.46
CA ARG A 128 14.46 13.25 3.77
C ARG A 128 14.38 14.71 3.35
N ARG A 129 13.25 15.14 2.76
CA ARG A 129 13.02 16.54 2.36
C ARG A 129 13.08 17.48 3.57
N ARG A 130 12.42 17.12 4.67
CA ARG A 130 12.44 17.90 5.93
C ARG A 130 13.84 18.02 6.52
N ARG A 131 14.60 16.92 6.58
CA ARG A 131 16.01 16.94 7.03
C ARG A 131 16.86 17.85 6.16
N ARG A 132 16.76 17.73 4.83
CA ARG A 132 17.50 18.59 3.89
C ARG A 132 17.13 20.06 4.06
N ALA A 133 15.85 20.38 4.18
CA ALA A 133 15.38 21.75 4.40
C ALA A 133 15.91 22.34 5.72
N SER A 134 15.87 21.56 6.81
CA SER A 134 16.40 21.94 8.11
C SER A 134 17.92 22.17 8.07
N SER A 135 18.69 21.24 7.50
CA SER A 135 20.13 21.40 7.33
C SER A 135 20.48 22.61 6.47
N ALA A 136 19.77 22.83 5.35
CA ALA A 136 19.97 24.00 4.51
C ALA A 136 19.67 25.31 5.25
N ALA A 137 18.61 25.36 6.05
CA ALA A 137 18.28 26.52 6.86
C ALA A 137 19.34 26.80 7.93
N SER A 138 19.84 25.76 8.61
CA SER A 138 20.93 25.87 9.59
C SER A 138 22.22 26.39 8.95
N ASN A 139 22.61 25.82 7.81
CA ASN A 139 23.81 26.24 7.08
C ASN A 139 23.72 27.69 6.61
N ARG A 140 22.56 28.11 6.08
CA ARG A 140 22.32 29.53 5.71
C ARG A 140 22.42 30.46 6.92
N LYS A 141 21.84 30.08 8.06
CA LYS A 141 21.93 30.88 9.29
C LYS A 141 23.38 31.02 9.75
N GLN A 142 24.17 29.96 9.68
CA GLN A 142 25.58 29.98 10.01
C GLN A 142 26.38 30.87 9.04
N SER A 143 26.15 30.74 7.73
CA SER A 143 26.86 31.55 6.73
C SER A 143 26.53 33.05 6.86
N VAL A 144 25.27 33.39 7.14
CA VAL A 144 24.85 34.77 7.40
C VAL A 144 25.56 35.32 8.63
N ARG A 145 25.58 34.58 9.75
CA ARG A 145 26.30 34.99 10.97
C ARG A 145 27.79 35.20 10.73
N GLU A 146 28.43 34.32 9.98
CA GLU A 146 29.85 34.44 9.65
C GLU A 146 30.12 35.66 8.77
N THR A 147 29.25 35.88 7.77
CA THR A 147 29.35 37.06 6.89
C THR A 147 29.17 38.35 7.67
N GLU A 148 28.15 38.42 8.54
CA GLU A 148 27.92 39.56 9.44
C GLU A 148 29.10 39.82 10.36
N ALA A 149 29.71 38.77 10.95
CA ALA A 149 30.87 38.89 11.80
C ALA A 149 32.08 39.46 11.04
N ARG A 150 32.35 38.94 9.83
CA ARG A 150 33.43 39.44 8.96
C ARG A 150 33.21 40.90 8.56
N THR A 151 31.99 41.27 8.17
CA THR A 151 31.65 42.65 7.81
C THR A 151 31.82 43.59 9.01
N LYS A 152 31.34 43.21 10.20
CA LYS A 152 31.55 44.00 11.42
C LYS A 152 33.03 44.17 11.76
N GLU A 153 33.83 43.12 11.60
CA GLU A 153 35.28 43.20 11.82
C GLU A 153 35.96 44.15 10.83
N GLN A 154 35.58 44.10 9.55
CA GLN A 154 36.08 45.00 8.51
C GLN A 154 35.70 46.46 8.79
N LEU A 155 34.45 46.74 9.14
CA LEU A 155 34.00 48.08 9.53
C LEU A 155 34.77 48.57 10.77
N ALA A 156 34.94 47.73 11.80
CA ALA A 156 35.72 48.10 12.98
C ALA A 156 37.20 48.37 12.67
N LYS A 157 37.79 47.69 11.67
CA LYS A 157 39.15 47.99 11.19
C LYS A 157 39.21 49.33 10.45
N GLN A 158 38.23 49.60 9.58
CA GLN A 158 38.13 50.88 8.87
C GLN A 158 37.93 52.05 9.86
N ASP A 159 37.02 51.90 10.83
CA ASP A 159 36.78 52.93 11.86
C ASP A 159 38.04 53.21 12.68
N ARG A 160 38.80 52.17 13.06
CA ARG A 160 40.08 52.36 13.74
C ARG A 160 41.10 53.09 12.87
N ALA A 161 41.22 52.72 11.60
CA ALA A 161 42.13 53.38 10.66
C ALA A 161 41.76 54.86 10.47
N ASN A 162 40.47 55.15 10.28
CA ASN A 162 39.96 56.52 10.16
C ASN A 162 40.22 57.33 11.44
N ARG A 163 40.04 56.72 12.62
CA ARG A 163 40.33 57.38 13.89
C ARG A 163 41.81 57.72 14.05
N VAL A 164 42.70 56.80 13.67
CA VAL A 164 44.16 57.04 13.69
C VAL A 164 44.52 58.18 12.73
N ALA A 165 44.02 58.14 11.49
CA ALA A 165 44.25 59.19 10.50
C ALA A 165 43.75 60.57 10.98
N ASN A 166 42.57 60.64 11.60
CA ASN A 166 42.05 61.88 12.18
C ASN A 166 42.94 62.41 13.31
N ILE A 167 43.40 61.53 14.22
CA ILE A 167 44.31 61.92 15.31
C ILE A 167 45.64 62.45 14.74
N GLU A 168 46.17 61.84 13.68
CA GLU A 168 47.39 62.30 13.01
C GLU A 168 47.18 63.67 12.36
N ALA A 169 46.07 63.87 11.63
CA ALA A 169 45.72 65.16 11.04
C ALA A 169 45.52 66.25 12.11
N GLU A 170 44.85 65.94 13.23
CA GLU A 170 44.71 66.87 14.36
C GLU A 170 46.06 67.25 14.97
N ARG A 171 46.99 66.29 15.10
CA ARG A 171 48.35 66.55 15.62
C ARG A 171 49.14 67.46 14.69
N GLU A 172 49.06 67.23 13.39
CA GLU A 172 49.71 68.07 12.38
C GLU A 172 49.14 69.49 12.40
N ALA A 173 47.81 69.63 12.42
CA ALA A 173 47.14 70.92 12.53
C ALA A 173 47.53 71.68 13.81
N LEU A 174 47.57 71.01 14.96
CA LEU A 174 48.03 71.60 16.23
C LEU A 174 49.50 72.00 16.20
N HIS A 175 50.35 71.23 15.52
CA HIS A 175 51.76 71.58 15.36
C HIS A 175 51.92 72.84 14.49
N ASP A 176 51.15 72.95 13.40
CA ASP A 176 51.14 74.11 12.53
C ASP A 176 50.61 75.36 13.23
N GLU A 177 49.53 75.22 14.00
CA GLU A 177 48.99 76.29 14.84
C GLU A 177 50.04 76.79 15.83
N ARG A 178 50.75 75.89 16.53
CA ARG A 178 51.83 76.27 17.45
C ARG A 178 52.97 76.99 16.73
N ARG A 179 53.36 76.54 15.53
CA ARG A 179 54.39 77.21 14.71
C ARG A 179 53.93 78.61 14.30
N ALA A 180 52.68 78.77 13.86
CA ALA A 180 52.12 80.07 13.48
C ALA A 180 52.05 81.03 14.68
N VAL A 181 51.63 80.55 15.85
CA VAL A 181 51.60 81.34 17.10
C VAL A 181 53.01 81.77 17.50
N ALA A 182 53.98 80.86 17.47
CA ALA A 182 55.38 81.17 17.79
C ALA A 182 56.02 82.17 16.80
N ALA A 183 55.72 82.05 15.51
CA ALA A 183 56.16 83.01 14.50
C ALA A 183 55.54 84.39 14.73
N THR A 184 54.25 84.44 15.10
CA THR A 184 53.55 85.68 15.42
C THR A 184 54.12 86.35 16.67
N SER A 185 54.41 85.58 17.72
CA SER A 185 55.05 86.14 18.93
C SER A 185 56.45 86.66 18.66
N ALA A 186 57.26 85.93 17.88
CA ALA A 186 58.60 86.37 17.49
C ALA A 186 58.55 87.66 16.65
N ALA A 187 57.58 87.79 15.74
CA ALA A 187 57.38 89.02 14.98
C ALA A 187 57.01 90.21 15.87
N LEU A 188 56.13 90.00 16.86
CA LEU A 188 55.75 91.04 17.84
C LEU A 188 56.92 91.45 18.75
N GLU A 189 57.77 90.50 19.16
CA GLU A 189 58.99 90.78 19.93
C GLU A 189 60.00 91.60 19.11
N ALA A 190 60.27 91.19 17.87
CA ALA A 190 61.12 91.94 16.95
C ALA A 190 60.60 93.36 16.72
N GLU A 191 59.28 93.55 16.60
CA GLU A 191 58.68 94.88 16.46
C GLU A 191 58.88 95.74 17.74
N ARG A 192 58.78 95.15 18.94
CA ARG A 192 59.08 95.84 20.20
C ARG A 192 60.56 96.24 20.29
N GLU A 193 61.47 95.38 19.87
CA GLU A 193 62.92 95.67 19.82
C GLU A 193 63.24 96.81 18.84
N ILE A 194 62.63 96.79 17.65
CA ILE A 194 62.75 97.89 16.68
C ILE A 194 62.19 99.19 17.27
N ARG A 195 61.04 99.14 17.95
CA ARG A 195 60.42 100.33 18.55
C ARG A 195 61.25 100.90 19.70
N SER A 196 61.80 100.04 20.57
CA SER A 196 62.66 100.45 21.69
C SER A 196 64.01 101.00 21.23
N SER A 197 64.66 100.36 20.24
CA SER A 197 65.90 100.88 19.64
C SER A 197 65.68 102.21 18.90
N LYS A 198 64.51 102.40 18.26
CA LYS A 198 64.13 103.69 17.67
C LYS A 198 63.91 104.76 18.75
N ALA A 199 63.21 104.43 19.84
CA ALA A 199 62.99 105.34 20.97
C ALA A 199 64.30 105.78 21.64
N ALA A 200 65.25 104.86 21.86
CA ALA A 200 66.56 105.16 22.42
C ALA A 200 67.36 106.14 21.53
N ARG A 201 67.23 105.99 20.20
CA ARG A 201 67.90 106.86 19.22
C ARG A 201 67.34 108.27 19.21
N THR A 202 66.02 108.43 19.34
CA THR A 202 65.36 109.74 19.43
C THR A 202 65.57 110.40 20.79
N GLY A 203 65.64 109.63 21.89
CA GLY A 203 65.90 110.18 23.24
C GLY A 203 67.34 110.60 23.48
N SER A 204 68.32 110.00 22.80
CA SER A 204 69.73 110.41 22.89
C SER A 204 70.09 111.65 22.05
N GLY A 205 69.13 112.19 21.29
CA GLY A 205 69.28 113.42 20.52
C GLY A 205 68.83 114.70 21.25
N GLU A 206 68.39 114.58 22.50
CA GLU A 206 67.76 115.68 23.27
C GLU A 206 68.53 115.96 24.58
N THR A 207 69.86 116.02 24.50
CA THR A 207 70.75 116.39 25.64
C THR A 207 71.94 117.30 25.24
N ASP A 208 71.86 117.98 24.08
CA ASP A 208 72.75 119.11 23.77
C ASP A 208 71.89 120.24 23.17
N GLY A 209 71.52 121.18 24.04
CA GLY A 209 70.68 122.35 23.75
C GLY A 209 70.30 123.06 25.03
#